data_AF-A0A935J3L9-F1
#
_entry.id   AF-A0A935J3L9-F1
#
_cell.length_a   1.000
_cell.length_b   1.000
_cell.length_c   1.000
_cell.angle_alpha   90.00
_cell.angle_beta   90.00
_cell.angle_gamma   90.00
#
_symmetry.space_group_name_H-M   'P 1'
#
loop_
_entity.id
_entity.type
_entity.pdbx_description
1 polymer ?
#
loop_
_entity_poly.entity_id
_entity_poly.type
_entity_poly.pdbx_seq_one_letter_code
_entity_poly.pdbx_strand_id
1 'polypeptide(L)'
;MTPNTHALPDPFALPMHDLADAEMVVSEIEALLSARSLSLRPPPPVPTTCCGRGCNGCVWQGYFDALQYWRDQAKELLCTCAPR
;
A
#
# COMPACT_ATOMS: atom_id res chain seq x y z
N MET A 1 22.55 -14.20 20.34
CA MET A 1 22.15 -14.34 18.92
C MET A 1 20.68 -13.99 18.83
N THR A 2 20.35 -12.71 19.00
CA THR A 2 19.00 -12.15 18.88
C THR A 2 18.78 -11.71 17.43
N PRO A 3 17.52 -11.74 16.99
CA PRO A 3 17.08 -12.58 15.88
C PRO A 3 17.44 -11.98 14.53
N ASN A 4 17.46 -12.84 13.50
CA ASN A 4 17.29 -12.38 12.14
C ASN A 4 16.09 -11.44 12.12
N THR A 5 16.38 -10.14 12.02
CA THR A 5 15.52 -9.12 11.45
C THR A 5 14.94 -9.75 10.21
N HIS A 6 13.70 -10.25 10.29
CA HIS A 6 12.90 -10.46 9.12
C HIS A 6 12.92 -9.10 8.42
N ALA A 7 13.78 -8.96 7.42
CA ALA A 7 13.61 -7.97 6.38
C ALA A 7 12.30 -8.38 5.71
N LEU A 8 11.19 -7.97 6.33
CA LEU A 8 9.88 -8.06 5.72
C LEU A 8 10.06 -7.40 4.34
N PRO A 9 9.68 -8.07 3.26
CA PRO A 9 9.82 -7.50 1.92
C PRO A 9 9.20 -6.10 1.94
N ASP A 10 9.93 -5.09 1.43
CA ASP A 10 9.47 -3.71 1.49
C ASP A 10 8.04 -3.64 0.92
N PRO A 11 7.02 -3.20 1.69
CA PRO A 11 5.64 -3.15 1.19
C PRO A 11 5.51 -2.17 0.01
N PHE A 12 6.49 -1.27 -0.13
CA PHE A 12 6.63 -0.35 -1.25
C PHE A 12 7.17 -1.01 -2.54
N ALA A 13 7.85 -2.15 -2.43
CA ALA A 13 8.41 -2.91 -3.55
C ALA A 13 7.53 -4.07 -4.02
N LEU A 14 6.52 -4.46 -3.22
CA LEU A 14 5.59 -5.52 -3.58
C LEU A 14 4.68 -5.14 -4.77
N PRO A 15 4.46 -6.07 -5.72
CA PRO A 15 3.63 -5.82 -6.89
C PRO A 15 2.14 -6.09 -6.64
N MET A 16 1.30 -5.07 -6.77
CA MET A 16 -0.14 -5.17 -6.54
C MET A 16 -0.89 -5.72 -7.77
N HIS A 17 -0.70 -7.02 -8.08
CA HIS A 17 -1.36 -7.66 -9.23
C HIS A 17 -2.84 -7.94 -9.00
N ASP A 18 -3.19 -8.25 -7.76
CA ASP A 18 -4.53 -8.64 -7.34
C ASP A 18 -4.96 -7.86 -6.09
N LEU A 19 -6.25 -7.93 -5.78
CA LEU A 19 -6.81 -7.31 -4.60
C LEU A 19 -6.15 -7.78 -3.30
N ALA A 20 -5.87 -9.09 -3.19
CA ALA A 20 -5.21 -9.64 -2.01
C ALA A 20 -3.82 -9.02 -1.77
N ASP A 21 -3.06 -8.80 -2.83
CA ASP A 21 -1.73 -8.19 -2.75
C ASP A 21 -1.83 -6.71 -2.35
N ALA A 22 -2.80 -5.99 -2.94
CA ALA A 22 -3.12 -4.61 -2.57
C ALA A 22 -3.52 -4.46 -1.09
N GLU A 23 -4.41 -5.33 -0.57
CA GLU A 23 -4.83 -5.31 0.83
C GLU A 23 -3.69 -5.61 1.81
N MET A 24 -2.80 -6.54 1.46
CA MET A 24 -1.60 -6.81 2.24
C MET A 24 -0.68 -5.59 2.30
N VAL A 25 -0.40 -4.96 1.16
CA VAL A 25 0.44 -3.76 1.08
C VAL A 25 -0.16 -2.61 1.90
N VAL A 26 -1.47 -2.39 1.80
CA VAL A 26 -2.18 -1.36 2.57
C VAL A 26 -2.02 -1.61 4.06
N SER A 27 -2.31 -2.84 4.52
CA SER A 27 -2.26 -3.20 5.94
C SER A 27 -0.86 -3.02 6.54
N GLU A 28 0.19 -3.43 5.81
CA GLU A 28 1.58 -3.24 6.22
C GLU A 28 1.97 -1.77 6.31
N ILE A 29 1.57 -0.95 5.33
CA ILE A 29 1.86 0.49 5.34
C ILE A 29 1.13 1.19 6.47
N GLU A 30 -0.14 0.86 6.73
CA GLU A 30 -0.89 1.42 7.85
C GLU A 30 -0.28 1.04 9.20
N ALA A 31 0.23 -0.19 9.33
CA ALA A 31 0.96 -0.63 10.52
C ALA A 31 2.26 0.18 10.70
N LEU A 32 3.02 0.44 9.64
CA LEU A 32 4.23 1.28 9.68
C LEU A 32 3.92 2.73 10.06
N LEU A 33 2.88 3.32 9.48
CA LEU A 33 2.45 4.68 9.79
C LEU A 33 2.00 4.78 11.25
N SER A 34 1.21 3.82 11.72
CA SER A 34 0.73 3.75 13.11
C SER A 34 1.88 3.56 14.11
N ALA A 35 2.87 2.71 13.78
CA ALA A 35 4.06 2.53 14.61
C ALA A 35 4.91 3.81 14.74
N ARG A 36 4.80 4.72 13.78
CA ARG A 36 5.46 6.03 13.79
C ARG A 36 4.52 7.17 14.19
N SER A 37 3.29 6.87 14.58
CA SER A 37 2.23 7.85 14.89
C SER A 37 2.03 8.89 13.78
N LEU A 38 2.18 8.49 12.52
CA LEU A 38 1.98 9.33 11.35
C LEU A 38 0.54 9.23 10.86
N SER A 39 -0.08 10.37 10.60
CA SER A 39 -1.44 10.43 10.03
C SER A 39 -1.36 10.66 8.52
N LEU A 40 -1.76 9.65 7.74
CA LEU A 40 -1.94 9.77 6.28
C LEU A 40 -3.44 9.68 5.94
N ARG A 41 -3.81 10.18 4.76
CA ARG A 41 -5.15 9.96 4.20
C ARG A 41 -5.48 8.45 4.15
N PRO A 42 -6.73 8.03 4.30
CA PRO A 42 -7.09 6.62 4.18
C PRO A 42 -6.80 6.09 2.76
N PRO A 43 -6.50 4.78 2.62
CA PRO A 43 -6.33 4.14 1.32
C PRO A 43 -7.62 4.23 0.49
N PRO A 44 -7.52 4.23 -0.86
CA PRO A 44 -8.71 4.21 -1.71
C PRO A 44 -9.56 2.96 -1.43
N PRO A 45 -10.90 3.09 -1.38
CA PRO A 45 -11.76 1.94 -1.15
C PRO A 45 -11.71 0.97 -2.34
N VAL A 46 -11.74 -0.33 -2.03
CA VAL A 46 -11.85 -1.39 -3.03
C VAL A 46 -13.09 -1.16 -3.89
N PRO A 47 -12.97 -1.22 -5.24
CA PRO A 47 -14.13 -1.15 -6.10
C PRO A 47 -14.99 -2.41 -5.93
N THR A 48 -16.25 -2.22 -5.54
CA THR A 48 -17.22 -3.30 -5.30
C THR A 48 -17.82 -3.89 -6.58
N THR A 49 -17.58 -3.25 -7.73
CA THR A 49 -18.15 -3.64 -9.03
C THR A 49 -17.05 -3.95 -10.02
N CYS A 50 -16.78 -5.24 -10.26
CA CYS A 50 -16.08 -5.66 -11.47
C CYS A 50 -17.04 -5.45 -12.65
N CYS A 51 -16.69 -4.60 -13.62
CA CYS A 51 -17.58 -4.19 -14.71
C CYS A 51 -18.01 -5.32 -15.67
N GLY A 52 -17.69 -6.60 -15.40
CA GLY A 52 -18.19 -7.79 -16.10
C GLY A 52 -17.81 -7.92 -17.57
N ARG A 53 -17.16 -6.91 -18.17
CA ARG A 53 -16.83 -6.82 -19.60
C ARG A 53 -15.44 -7.36 -19.97
N GLY A 54 -14.79 -8.04 -19.04
CA GLY A 54 -13.42 -8.54 -19.17
C GLY A 54 -12.61 -8.09 -17.97
N CYS A 55 -11.87 -9.02 -17.36
CA CYS A 55 -11.07 -8.78 -16.16
C CYS A 55 -9.85 -7.84 -16.37
N ASN A 56 -9.91 -6.92 -17.33
CA ASN A 56 -8.86 -5.96 -17.61
C ASN A 56 -9.45 -4.59 -18.01
N GLY A 57 -9.47 -3.65 -17.06
CA GLY A 57 -9.27 -2.23 -17.35
C GLY A 57 -10.52 -1.33 -17.42
N CYS A 58 -11.01 -0.84 -16.28
CA CYS A 58 -11.54 0.53 -16.19
C CYS A 58 -11.53 1.00 -14.72
N VAL A 59 -12.17 0.24 -13.83
CA VAL A 59 -12.22 0.59 -12.40
C VAL A 59 -10.94 0.20 -11.64
N TRP A 60 -10.39 -0.98 -11.96
CA TRP A 60 -9.18 -1.49 -11.32
C TRP A 60 -7.95 -0.64 -11.65
N GLN A 61 -7.88 -0.10 -12.87
CA GLN A 61 -6.76 0.72 -13.31
C GLN A 61 -6.71 2.04 -12.52
N GLY A 62 -7.86 2.71 -12.35
CA GLY A 62 -7.95 3.90 -11.50
C GLY A 62 -7.74 3.60 -10.01
N TYR A 63 -8.20 2.43 -9.54
CA TYR A 63 -7.93 1.98 -8.18
C TYR A 63 -6.44 1.76 -7.92
N PHE A 64 -5.74 1.01 -8.78
CA PHE A 64 -4.31 0.75 -8.64
C PHE A 64 -3.47 2.03 -8.77
N ASP A 65 -3.86 2.95 -9.66
CA ASP A 65 -3.19 4.25 -9.80
C ASP A 65 -3.35 5.10 -8.52
N ALA A 66 -4.58 5.22 -8.00
CA ALA A 66 -4.85 5.94 -6.76
C ALA A 66 -4.15 5.30 -5.55
N LEU A 67 -4.06 3.96 -5.52
CA LEU A 67 -3.40 3.20 -4.48
C LEU A 67 -1.88 3.37 -4.56
N GLN A 68 -1.31 3.37 -5.76
CA GLN A 68 0.10 3.62 -5.99
C GLN A 68 0.50 5.04 -5.56
N TYR A 69 -0.33 6.05 -5.88
CA TYR A 69 -0.13 7.41 -5.37
C TYR A 69 -0.20 7.46 -3.83
N TRP A 70 -1.19 6.80 -3.21
CA TRP A 70 -1.30 6.75 -1.75
C TRP A 70 -0.05 6.12 -1.12
N ARG A 71 0.46 5.04 -1.70
CA ARG A 71 1.67 4.35 -1.27
C ARG A 71 2.91 5.25 -1.34
N ASP A 72 3.05 6.06 -2.40
CA ASP A 72 4.16 6.99 -2.54
C ASP A 72 4.14 8.06 -1.44
N GLN A 73 2.97 8.65 -1.18
CA GLN A 73 2.78 9.61 -0.09
C GLN A 73 3.15 9.02 1.29
N ALA A 74 2.79 7.75 1.53
CA ALA A 74 3.17 7.06 2.77
C ALA A 74 4.68 6.91 2.90
N LYS A 75 5.35 6.55 1.81
CA LYS A 75 6.81 6.43 1.75
C LYS A 75 7.49 7.76 2.03
N GLU A 76 7.02 8.85 1.40
CA GLU A 76 7.53 10.19 1.64
C GLU A 76 7.38 10.62 3.10
N LEU A 77 6.21 10.38 3.72
CA LEU A 77 5.98 10.68 5.13
C LEU A 77 6.92 9.89 6.05
N LEU A 78 7.10 8.59 5.79
CA LEU A 78 7.99 7.74 6.57
C LEU A 78 9.46 8.16 6.41
N CYS A 79 9.89 8.50 5.18
CA CYS A 79 11.23 9.03 4.92
C CYS A 79 11.45 10.40 5.58
N THR A 80 10.42 11.25 5.64
CA THR A 80 10.50 12.58 6.25
C THR A 80 10.58 12.50 7.78
N CYS A 81 9.92 11.52 8.40
CA CYS A 81 9.92 11.31 9.85
C CYS A 81 11.22 10.65 10.37
N ALA A 82 11.94 9.91 9.54
CA ALA A 82 13.21 9.32 9.92
C ALA A 82 14.27 10.42 10.13
N PRO A 83 14.81 10.62 11.34
CA PRO A 83 15.92 11.55 11.54
C PRO A 83 17.12 11.02 10.76
N ARG A 84 17.67 11.87 9.87
CA ARG A 84 18.89 11.59 9.09
C ARG A 84 20.10 11.32 9.98
#